data_AF-A0A835HU28-F1
#
_entry.id   AF-A0A835HU28-F1
#
_cell.length_a   1.000
_cell.length_b   1.000
_cell.length_c   1.000
_cell.angle_alpha   90.00
_cell.angle_beta   90.00
_cell.angle_gamma   90.00
#
_symmetry.space_group_name_H-M   'P 1'
#
loop_
_entity.id
_entity.type
_entity.pdbx_description
1 polymer ?
#
loop_
_entity_poly.entity_id
_entity_poly.type
_entity_poly.pdbx_seq_one_letter_code
_entity_poly.pdbx_strand_id
1 'polypeptide(L)' 'MVYRGMSVHGLCVKWGFEKNLFVALALAFVYVTTGRIYEAKIVFDGMAERDTVLLAMFLWDILTCGAIAEFRSI' A
#
# COMPACT_ATOMS: atom_id res chain seq x y z
N MET A 1 -14.05 1.14 0.52
CA MET A 1 -13.23 0.59 -0.59
C MET A 1 -12.35 -0.60 -0.18
N VAL A 2 -12.10 -0.84 1.12
CA VAL A 2 -11.28 -1.95 1.65
C VAL A 2 -11.66 -3.34 1.14
N TYR A 3 -12.96 -3.64 1.04
CA TYR A 3 -13.44 -4.98 0.66
C TYR A 3 -12.96 -5.42 -0.73
N ARG A 4 -12.96 -4.50 -1.71
CA ARG A 4 -12.45 -4.79 -3.06
C ARG A 4 -10.93 -4.99 -3.04
N GLY A 5 -10.22 -4.17 -2.27
CA GLY A 5 -8.77 -4.30 -2.09
C GLY A 5 -8.35 -5.64 -1.52
N MET A 6 -9.08 -6.15 -0.51
CA MET A 6 -8.82 -7.46 0.07
C MET A 6 -9.17 -8.61 -0.87
N SER A 7 -10.26 -8.51 -1.65
CA SER A 7 -10.57 -9.52 -2.67
C SER A 7 -9.49 -9.58 -3.76
N VAL A 8 -8.98 -8.42 -4.19
CA VAL A 8 -7.87 -8.34 -5.14
C VAL A 8 -6.58 -8.89 -4.52
N HIS A 9 -6.27 -8.55 -3.26
CA HIS A 9 -5.13 -9.13 -2.54
C HIS A 9 -5.19 -10.66 -2.55
N GLY A 10 -6.35 -11.24 -2.20
CA GLY A 10 -6.54 -12.70 -2.21
C GLY A 10 -6.29 -13.33 -3.58
N LEU A 11 -6.68 -12.66 -4.67
CA LEU A 11 -6.36 -13.09 -6.04
C LEU A 11 -4.86 -12.98 -6.34
N CYS A 12 -4.22 -11.89 -5.93
CA CYS A 12 -2.79 -11.68 -6.13
C CYS A 12 -1.97 -12.79 -5.46
N VAL A 13 -2.27 -13.12 -4.21
CA VAL A 13 -1.61 -14.21 -3.47
C VAL A 13 -1.89 -15.56 -4.13
N LYS A 14 -3.14 -15.81 -4.53
CA LYS A 14 -3.53 -17.08 -5.19
C LYS A 14 -2.76 -17.32 -6.49
N TRP A 15 -2.38 -16.26 -7.19
CA TRP A 15 -1.70 -16.32 -8.48
C TRP A 15 -0.20 -16.03 -8.40
N GLY A 16 0.36 -15.81 -7.21
CA GLY A 16 1.80 -15.55 -7.02
C GLY A 16 2.25 -14.12 -7.39
N PHE A 17 1.31 -13.19 -7.53
CA PHE A 17 1.59 -11.80 -7.89
C PHE A 17 1.95 -10.92 -6.69
N GLU A 18 1.87 -11.42 -5.46
CA GLU A 18 2.22 -10.66 -4.25
C GLU A 18 3.68 -10.20 -4.21
N LYS A 19 4.56 -10.85 -4.98
CA LYS A 19 5.98 -10.48 -5.14
C LYS A 19 6.21 -9.46 -6.26
N ASN A 20 5.21 -9.21 -7.10
CA ASN A 20 5.34 -8.19 -8.13
C ASN A 20 5.33 -6.81 -7.48
N LEU A 21 6.39 -6.04 -7.73
CA LEU A 21 6.61 -4.72 -7.16
C LEU A 21 5.40 -3.78 -7.33
N PHE A 22 4.80 -3.72 -8.52
CA PHE A 22 3.66 -2.83 -8.78
C PHE A 22 2.40 -3.28 -8.06
N VAL A 23 2.17 -4.60 -7.97
CA VAL A 23 1.01 -5.18 -7.28
C VAL A 23 1.13 -4.97 -5.77
N ALA A 24 2.29 -5.26 -5.20
CA ALA A 24 2.56 -5.06 -3.78
C ALA A 24 2.43 -3.57 -3.40
N LEU A 25 2.93 -2.67 -4.25
CA LEU A 25 2.81 -1.23 -4.04
C LEU A 25 1.36 -0.75 -4.07
N ALA A 26 0.58 -1.19 -5.06
CA ALA A 26 -0.84 -0.86 -5.16
C ALA A 26 -1.64 -1.37 -3.96
N LEU A 27 -1.32 -2.58 -3.48
CA LEU A 27 -1.94 -3.13 -2.27
C LEU A 27 -1.54 -2.33 -1.02
N ALA A 28 -0.26 -2.00 -0.86
CA ALA A 28 0.21 -1.18 0.25
C ALA A 28 -0.48 0.20 0.28
N PHE A 29 -0.68 0.83 -0.89
CA PHE A 29 -1.40 2.10 -1.02
C PHE A 29 -2.87 1.98 -0.60
N VAL A 30 -3.55 0.90 -1.01
CA VAL A 30 -4.93 0.63 -0.57
C VAL A 30 -5.02 0.45 0.94
N TYR A 31 -4.01 -0.15 1.58
CA TYR A 31 -3.98 -0.29 3.03
C TYR A 31 -3.67 1.04 3.74
N VAL A 32 -2.75 1.87 3.24
CA VAL A 32 -2.45 3.20 3.78
C VAL A 32 -3.67 4.12 3.72
N THR A 33 -4.29 4.24 2.53
CA THR A 33 -5.46 5.10 2.31
C THR A 33 -6.70 4.67 3.11
N THR A 34 -6.69 3.45 3.66
CA THR A 34 -7.76 2.92 4.51
C THR A 34 -7.41 2.87 5.99
N GLY A 35 -6.26 3.45 6.39
CA GLY A 35 -5.80 3.53 7.78
C GLY A 35 -5.23 2.22 8.33
N ARG A 36 -5.04 1.20 7.49
CA ARG A 36 -4.53 -0.13 7.84
C ARG A 36 -3.02 -0.20 7.66
N ILE A 37 -2.31 0.60 8.46
CA ILE A 37 -0.86 0.82 8.31
C ILE A 37 -0.06 -0.45 8.60
N TYR A 38 -0.52 -1.30 9.52
CA TYR A 38 0.16 -2.55 9.84
C TYR A 38 0.14 -3.52 8.65
N GLU A 39 -0.99 -3.67 7.99
CA GLU A 39 -1.13 -4.51 6.80
C GLU A 39 -0.36 -3.93 5.60
N ALA A 40 -0.34 -2.61 5.45
CA ALA A 40 0.50 -1.95 4.45
C ALA A 40 1.98 -2.29 4.64
N LYS A 41 2.45 -2.27 5.90
CA LYS A 41 3.83 -2.59 6.25
C LYS A 41 4.20 -4.05 5.94
N ILE A 42 3.31 -5.00 6.22
CA ILE A 42 3.54 -6.41 5.89
C ILE A 42 3.71 -6.62 4.38
N VAL A 43 2.84 -6.00 3.58
CA VAL A 43 2.91 -6.09 2.10
C VAL A 43 4.22 -5.47 1.60
N PHE A 44 4.62 -4.35 2.18
CA PHE A 44 5.84 -3.63 1.84
C PHE A 44 7.13 -4.39 2.21
N ASP A 45 7.15 -5.03 3.39
CA ASP A 45 8.27 -5.85 3.83
C ASP A 45 8.42 -7.14 3.00
N GLY A 46 7.35 -7.60 2.35
CA GLY A 46 7.36 -8.73 1.42
C GLY A 46 7.89 -8.42 0.01
N MET A 47 8.18 -7.15 -0.31
CA MET A 47 8.67 -6.73 -1.63
C MET A 47 10.16 -7.11 -1.79
N ALA A 48 10.46 -8.04 -2.70
CA ALA A 48 11.82 -8.55 -2.92
C ALA A 48 12.75 -7.53 -3.63
N GLU A 49 12.20 -6.75 -4.56
CA GLU A 49 12.86 -5.61 -5.19
C GLU A 49 12.29 -4.33 -4.59
N ARG A 50 13.15 -3.45 -4.09
CA ARG A 50 12.78 -2.11 -3.65
C ARG A 50 13.26 -1.14 -4.71
N ASP A 51 12.40 -0.81 -5.66
CA ASP A 51 12.63 0.34 -6.52
C ASP A 51 12.54 1.59 -5.64
N THR A 52 13.66 2.28 -5.49
CA THR A 52 13.82 3.47 -4.64
C THR A 52 12.91 4.62 -5.04
N VAL A 53 12.55 4.73 -6.33
CA VAL A 53 11.64 5.75 -6.84
C VAL A 53 10.20 5.44 -6.42
N LEU A 54 9.78 4.19 -6.54
CA LEU A 54 8.44 3.76 -6.12
C LEU A 54 8.29 3.82 -4.59
N LEU A 55 9.34 3.48 -3.84
CA LEU A 55 9.42 3.64 -2.39
C LEU A 55 9.26 5.12 -1.98
N ALA A 56 9.93 6.02 -2.69
CA ALA A 56 9.87 7.45 -2.44
C ALA A 56 8.48 8.03 -2.75
N MET A 57 7.84 7.58 -3.84
CA MET A 57 6.45 7.94 -4.15
C MET A 57 5.49 7.46 -3.05
N PHE A 58 5.69 6.25 -2.52
CA PHE A 58 4.87 5.72 -1.43
C PHE A 58 5.03 6.49 -0.12
N LEU A 59 6.28 6.82 0.25
CA LEU A 59 6.58 7.67 1.40
C LEU A 59 6.00 9.07 1.25
N TRP A 60 6.08 9.64 0.05
CA TRP A 60 5.44 10.92 -0.26
C TRP A 60 3.93 10.85 -0.08
N ASP A 61 3.29 9.80 -0.56
CA ASP A 61 1.85 9.61 -0.40
C ASP A 61 1.42 9.40 1.06
N ILE A 62 2.22 8.69 1.87
CA ILE A 62 2.00 8.59 3.32
C ILE A 62 2.11 9.97 4.00
N LEU A 63 3.11 10.76 3.65
CA LEU A 63 3.33 12.09 4.21
C LEU A 63 2.23 13.08 3.81
N THR A 64 1.79 13.05 2.56
CA THR A 64 0.68 13.90 2.08
C THR A 64 -0.66 13.42 2.59
N CYS A 65 -0.92 12.11 2.68
CA CYS A 65 -2.11 11.58 3.35
C CYS A 65 -2.14 11.95 4.84
N GLY A 66 -0.99 11.96 5.51
CA GLY A 66 -0.86 12.47 6.87
C GLY A 66 -1.26 13.96 6.97
N ALA A 67 -0.77 14.78 6.05
CA ALA A 67 -1.14 16.19 5.97
C ALA A 67 -2.63 16.42 5.60
N ILE A 68 -3.21 15.59 4.72
CA ILE A 68 -4.62 15.65 4.33
C ILE A 68 -5.53 15.18 5.48
N ALA A 69 -5.11 14.19 6.26
CA ALA A 69 -5.83 13.73 7.44
C ALA A 69 -5.85 14.82 8.54
N GLU A 70 -4.74 15.54 8.71
CA GLU A 70 -4.63 16.65 9.67
C GLU A 70 -5.46 17.86 9.23
N PHE A 71 -5.44 18.19 7.93
CA PHE A 71 -6.22 19.29 7.33
C PHE A 71 -7.74 19.03 7.33
N ARG A 72 -8.19 17.78 7.37
CA ARG A 72 -9.62 17.43 7.51
C ARG A 72 -10.13 17.47 8.95
N SER A 73 -9.24 17.65 9.93
CA SER A 73 -9.60 17.75 11.35
C SER A 73 -9.70 19.19 11.86
N ILE A 74 -9.40 20.18 11.01
CA ILE A 74 -9.54 21.63 11.21
C ILE A 74 -10.67 22.14 10.31
#